data_AF-A0A969AGC9-F1
#
_entry.id   AF-A0A969AGC9-F1
#
_cell.length_a   1.000
_cell.length_b   1.000
_cell.length_c   1.000
_cell.angle_alpha   90.00
_cell.angle_beta   90.00
_cell.angle_gamma   90.00
#
_symmetry.space_group_name_H-M   'P 1'
#
loop_
_entity.id
_entity.type
_entity.pdbx_description
1 polymer ?
#
loop_
_entity_poly.entity_id
_entity_poly.type
_entity_poly.pdbx_seq_one_letter_code
_entity_poly.pdbx_strand_id
1 'polypeptide(L)'
;METANDFLFLNEDMANKFNPFYEGQYLVIQTLPRNIELRVEYRSHDYYKAKSRCDIENFAHDYTSFGLRIFHQGQLWRVNCSGEATVLSKQQNWDVHPDYLAVHYNQNSDGEIVVHECSYPYFDSLKLTVNRYGESAEYWQPLTCLQSDNGREIDKCPNCGYSLIDDQDEEDEDTPVACIGCSNYHGELYGDAQLICAIHPYGCSDQICPDFEDNKNA
;
A
#
# COMPACT_ATOMS: atom_id res chain seq x y z
N MET A 1 22.17 -23.36 31.51
CA MET A 1 23.26 -23.50 30.53
C MET A 1 22.68 -22.98 29.24
N GLU A 2 22.87 -21.69 28.99
CA GLU A 2 22.34 -20.99 27.81
C GLU A 2 23.30 -21.27 26.67
N THR A 3 22.86 -22.02 25.68
CA THR A 3 23.66 -22.33 24.50
C THR A 3 23.43 -21.28 23.42
N ALA A 4 24.40 -21.11 22.51
CA ALA A 4 24.28 -20.20 21.37
C ALA A 4 23.03 -20.46 20.51
N ASN A 5 22.45 -21.67 20.59
CA ASN A 5 21.19 -22.03 19.94
C ASN A 5 19.95 -21.43 20.63
N ASP A 6 20.00 -21.16 21.93
CA ASP A 6 18.87 -20.55 22.66
C ASP A 6 18.68 -19.08 22.22
N PHE A 7 19.75 -18.41 21.80
CA PHE A 7 19.71 -17.06 21.23
C PHE A 7 19.19 -17.00 19.80
N LEU A 8 19.12 -18.13 19.06
CA LEU A 8 18.52 -18.18 17.72
C LEU A 8 16.99 -18.01 17.76
N PHE A 9 16.35 -18.38 18.88
CA PHE A 9 14.90 -18.20 19.09
C PHE A 9 14.51 -16.77 19.48
N LEU A 10 15.49 -15.89 19.73
CA LEU A 10 15.26 -14.46 19.92
C LEU A 10 15.15 -13.70 18.58
N ASN A 11 15.46 -14.38 17.47
CA ASN A 11 15.19 -13.84 16.14
C ASN A 11 13.74 -14.18 15.75
N GLU A 12 12.87 -13.16 15.66
CA GLU A 12 11.46 -13.32 15.29
C GLU A 12 11.28 -14.03 13.93
N ASP A 13 12.23 -13.88 13.01
CA ASP A 13 12.23 -14.52 11.69
C ASP A 13 12.38 -16.03 11.77
N MET A 14 13.22 -16.53 12.69
CA MET A 14 13.33 -17.96 12.96
C MET A 14 12.13 -18.45 13.78
N ALA A 15 11.65 -17.65 14.74
CA ALA A 15 10.53 -18.03 15.59
C ALA A 15 9.26 -18.30 14.76
N ASN A 16 8.93 -17.48 13.75
CA ASN A 16 7.76 -17.70 12.89
C ASN A 16 7.93 -18.91 11.96
N LYS A 17 9.14 -19.15 11.44
CA LYS A 17 9.43 -20.30 10.56
C LYS A 17 9.34 -21.65 11.28
N PHE A 18 9.58 -21.67 12.59
CA PHE A 18 9.47 -22.86 13.44
C PHE A 18 8.21 -22.90 14.33
N ASN A 19 7.43 -21.82 14.39
CA ASN A 19 6.19 -21.69 15.16
C ASN A 19 5.06 -21.11 14.29
N PRO A 20 4.50 -21.93 13.38
CA PRO A 20 3.41 -21.50 12.50
C PRO A 20 2.19 -21.08 13.31
N PHE A 21 1.36 -20.22 12.73
CA PHE A 21 0.10 -19.84 13.36
C PHE A 21 -0.87 -21.02 13.36
N TYR A 22 -1.55 -21.20 14.48
CA TYR A 22 -2.52 -22.27 14.65
C TYR A 22 -3.94 -21.77 14.38
N GLU A 23 -4.76 -22.63 13.79
CA GLU A 23 -6.17 -22.34 13.55
C GLU A 23 -6.89 -21.96 14.85
N GLY A 24 -7.62 -20.85 14.85
CA GLY A 24 -8.31 -20.31 16.02
C GLY A 24 -7.40 -19.62 17.05
N GLN A 25 -6.11 -19.44 16.74
CA GLN A 25 -5.20 -18.69 17.58
C GLN A 25 -5.42 -17.18 17.39
N TYR A 26 -5.53 -16.46 18.50
CA TYR A 26 -5.54 -15.00 18.53
C TYR A 26 -4.12 -14.46 18.58
N LEU A 27 -3.87 -13.44 17.77
CA LEU A 27 -2.59 -12.76 17.66
C LEU A 27 -2.77 -11.27 17.92
N VAL A 28 -1.94 -10.71 18.79
CA VAL A 28 -1.76 -9.27 18.92
C VAL A 28 -0.59 -8.91 18.01
N ILE A 29 -0.90 -8.21 16.93
CA ILE A 29 0.08 -7.82 15.93
C ILE A 29 0.31 -6.31 15.98
N GLN A 30 1.53 -5.88 15.71
CA GLN A 30 1.81 -4.46 15.49
C GLN A 30 1.19 -4.03 14.15
N THR A 31 0.35 -3.00 14.15
CA THR A 31 -0.30 -2.44 12.96
C THR A 31 0.34 -1.14 12.47
N LEU A 32 1.01 -0.39 13.36
CA LEU A 32 1.84 0.77 13.02
C LEU A 32 3.09 0.84 13.91
N PRO A 33 4.24 1.35 13.41
CA PRO A 33 4.56 1.55 12.00
C PRO A 33 4.44 0.26 11.17
N ARG A 34 4.25 0.42 9.86
CA ARG A 34 4.10 -0.70 8.91
C ARG A 34 5.49 -1.25 8.61
N ASN A 35 5.64 -2.57 8.70
CA ASN A 35 6.88 -3.27 8.38
C ASN A 35 6.58 -4.36 7.34
N ILE A 36 7.63 -4.79 6.63
CA ILE A 36 7.55 -5.90 5.68
C ILE A 36 7.17 -7.19 6.40
N GLU A 37 7.78 -7.41 7.57
CA GLU A 37 7.51 -8.55 8.44
C GLU A 37 6.36 -8.30 9.41
N LEU A 38 5.55 -9.34 9.62
CA LEU A 38 4.49 -9.33 10.61
C LEU A 38 5.06 -9.51 12.02
N ARG A 39 5.07 -8.42 12.79
CA ARG A 39 5.48 -8.45 14.20
C ARG A 39 4.35 -8.89 15.11
N VAL A 40 4.55 -10.01 15.80
CA VAL A 40 3.57 -10.63 16.70
C VAL A 40 4.03 -10.45 18.14
N GLU A 41 3.36 -9.55 18.85
CA GLU A 41 3.67 -9.24 20.25
C GLU A 41 3.12 -10.31 21.22
N TYR A 42 1.97 -10.90 20.90
CA TYR A 42 1.35 -11.87 21.78
C TYR A 42 0.48 -12.89 21.04
N ARG A 43 0.41 -14.11 21.57
CA ARG A 43 -0.41 -15.21 21.04
C ARG A 43 -1.19 -15.89 22.16
N SER A 44 -2.43 -16.26 21.89
CA SER A 44 -3.28 -16.99 22.84
C SER A 44 -4.43 -17.67 22.10
N HIS A 45 -5.00 -18.74 22.67
CA HIS A 45 -6.29 -19.30 22.20
C HIS A 45 -7.48 -18.72 22.98
N ASP A 46 -7.21 -17.86 23.95
CA ASP A 46 -8.21 -17.16 24.77
C ASP A 46 -8.34 -15.71 24.29
N TYR A 47 -9.52 -15.40 23.74
CA TYR A 47 -9.89 -14.07 23.23
C TYR A 47 -9.71 -12.98 24.28
N TYR A 48 -10.19 -13.20 25.51
CA TYR A 48 -10.18 -12.15 26.53
C TYR A 48 -8.77 -11.82 26.98
N LYS A 49 -7.88 -12.82 27.06
CA LYS A 49 -6.46 -12.60 27.33
C LYS A 49 -5.79 -11.82 26.21
N ALA A 50 -6.01 -12.22 24.95
CA ALA A 50 -5.42 -11.54 23.80
C ALA A 50 -5.93 -10.11 23.64
N LYS A 51 -7.24 -9.90 23.87
CA LYS A 51 -7.85 -8.57 23.88
C LYS A 51 -7.27 -7.68 24.98
N SER A 52 -7.22 -8.18 26.21
CA SER A 52 -6.63 -7.44 27.34
C SER A 52 -5.17 -7.05 27.05
N ARG A 53 -4.38 -7.97 26.49
CA ARG A 53 -3.01 -7.67 26.07
C ARG A 53 -2.96 -6.60 24.98
N CYS A 54 -3.77 -6.71 23.93
CA CYS A 54 -3.84 -5.71 22.86
C CYS A 54 -4.19 -4.31 23.39
N ASP A 55 -5.13 -4.23 24.33
CA ASP A 55 -5.55 -2.96 24.93
C ASP A 55 -4.38 -2.38 25.76
N ILE A 56 -3.70 -3.19 26.58
CA ILE A 56 -2.51 -2.79 27.34
C ILE A 56 -1.41 -2.24 26.43
N GLU A 57 -1.10 -2.93 25.33
CA GLU A 57 -0.04 -2.51 24.41
C GLU A 57 -0.35 -1.16 23.75
N ASN A 58 -1.62 -0.94 23.37
CA ASN A 58 -2.06 0.35 22.84
C ASN A 58 -2.07 1.47 23.90
N PHE A 59 -2.23 1.15 25.19
CA PHE A 59 -2.08 2.15 26.26
C PHE A 59 -0.62 2.45 26.60
N ALA A 60 0.28 1.50 26.37
CA ALA A 60 1.70 1.63 26.71
C ALA A 60 2.52 2.38 25.65
N HIS A 61 2.00 2.53 24.43
CA HIS A 61 2.74 3.09 23.30
C HIS A 61 1.99 4.22 22.58
N ASP A 62 2.62 5.39 22.49
CA ASP A 62 2.02 6.58 21.87
C ASP A 62 2.15 6.61 20.34
N TYR A 63 3.17 5.94 19.78
CA TYR A 63 3.49 5.98 18.34
C TYR A 63 3.38 4.62 17.64
N THR A 64 3.00 3.60 18.40
CA THR A 64 2.83 2.22 17.93
C THR A 64 1.39 1.83 18.15
N SER A 65 0.78 1.19 17.16
CA SER A 65 -0.57 0.63 17.33
C SER A 65 -0.54 -0.88 17.19
N PHE A 66 -1.43 -1.53 17.92
CA PHE A 66 -1.58 -2.97 17.92
C PHE A 66 -3.02 -3.35 17.57
N GLY A 67 -3.15 -4.42 16.80
CA GLY A 67 -4.42 -4.98 16.39
C GLY A 67 -4.57 -6.43 16.82
N LEU A 68 -5.72 -6.76 17.39
CA LEU A 68 -6.10 -8.14 17.62
C LEU A 68 -6.59 -8.79 16.33
N ARG A 69 -6.04 -9.95 15.98
CA ARG A 69 -6.43 -10.79 14.85
C ARG A 69 -6.65 -12.22 15.31
N ILE A 70 -7.42 -12.98 14.54
CA ILE A 70 -7.52 -14.44 14.66
C ILE A 70 -6.97 -15.08 13.40
N PHE A 71 -6.18 -16.14 13.55
CA PHE A 71 -5.76 -16.95 12.42
C PHE A 71 -6.86 -17.96 12.11
N HIS A 72 -7.44 -17.84 10.92
CA HIS A 72 -8.56 -18.67 10.47
C HIS A 72 -8.42 -18.92 8.97
N GLN A 73 -8.58 -20.16 8.54
CA GLN A 73 -8.47 -20.56 7.13
C GLN A 73 -7.14 -20.16 6.48
N GLY A 74 -6.04 -20.27 7.23
CA GLY A 74 -4.71 -19.93 6.72
C GLY A 74 -4.41 -18.44 6.59
N GLN A 75 -5.32 -17.56 7.01
CA GLN A 75 -5.19 -16.11 6.91
C GLN A 75 -5.50 -15.42 8.24
N LEU A 76 -5.14 -14.15 8.36
CA LEU A 76 -5.49 -13.31 9.48
C LEU A 76 -6.83 -12.63 9.25
N TRP A 77 -7.68 -12.65 10.27
CA TRP A 77 -9.01 -12.04 10.25
C TRP A 77 -9.14 -11.04 11.40
N ARG A 78 -9.93 -9.98 11.18
CA ARG A 78 -10.37 -9.11 12.27
C ARG A 78 -11.43 -9.83 13.09
N VAL A 79 -11.48 -9.53 14.37
CA VAL A 79 -12.43 -10.14 15.32
C VAL A 79 -13.47 -9.13 15.79
N ASN A 80 -14.70 -9.59 16.03
CA ASN A 80 -15.74 -8.79 16.69
C ASN A 80 -15.54 -8.74 18.22
N CYS A 81 -16.51 -8.14 18.93
CA CYS A 81 -16.51 -8.07 20.39
C CYS A 81 -16.71 -9.44 21.09
N SER A 82 -17.08 -10.47 20.34
CA SER A 82 -17.24 -11.86 20.80
C SER A 82 -16.04 -12.75 20.44
N GLY A 83 -15.05 -12.22 19.72
CA GLY A 83 -13.86 -12.96 19.28
C GLY A 83 -14.02 -13.72 17.96
N GLU A 84 -15.15 -13.61 17.28
CA GLU A 84 -15.39 -14.33 16.03
C GLU A 84 -14.73 -13.61 14.85
N ALA A 85 -14.20 -14.40 13.90
CA ALA A 85 -13.67 -13.89 12.65
C ALA A 85 -14.75 -13.17 11.84
N THR A 86 -14.46 -11.97 11.35
CA THR A 86 -15.43 -11.12 10.64
C THR A 86 -15.01 -10.82 9.21
N VAL A 87 -13.97 -10.00 9.06
CA VAL A 87 -13.47 -9.54 7.77
C VAL A 87 -12.00 -9.89 7.68
N LEU A 88 -11.55 -10.25 6.47
CA LEU A 88 -10.15 -10.50 6.20
C LEU A 88 -9.32 -9.28 6.64
N SER A 89 -8.24 -9.55 7.37
CA SER A 89 -7.34 -8.50 7.82
C SER A 89 -6.59 -7.92 6.61
N LYS A 90 -6.43 -6.60 6.59
CA LYS A 90 -5.52 -5.97 5.62
C LYS A 90 -4.07 -6.42 5.87
N GLN A 91 -3.70 -6.56 7.14
CA GLN A 91 -2.43 -7.19 7.56
C GLN A 91 -2.51 -8.69 7.36
N GLN A 92 -1.61 -9.26 6.58
CA GLN A 92 -1.39 -10.69 6.45
C GLN A 92 0.08 -11.02 6.71
N ASN A 93 0.37 -12.30 6.90
CA ASN A 93 1.75 -12.78 6.88
C ASN A 93 2.16 -13.01 5.42
N TRP A 94 2.75 -12.00 4.80
CA TRP A 94 3.13 -12.04 3.40
C TRP A 94 4.45 -12.78 3.21
N ASP A 95 4.42 -13.82 2.38
CA ASP A 95 5.64 -14.56 2.02
C ASP A 95 6.36 -13.82 0.89
N VAL A 96 7.33 -12.97 1.23
CA VAL A 96 8.15 -12.22 0.26
C VAL A 96 9.23 -13.12 -0.34
N HIS A 97 9.45 -13.01 -1.65
CA HIS A 97 10.47 -13.79 -2.35
C HIS A 97 11.88 -13.41 -1.86
N PRO A 98 12.77 -14.38 -1.57
CA PRO A 98 14.12 -14.11 -1.04
C PRO A 98 14.97 -13.17 -1.90
N ASP A 99 14.81 -13.23 -3.23
CA ASP A 99 15.58 -12.38 -4.14
C ASP A 99 15.25 -10.89 -3.94
N TYR A 100 13.99 -10.52 -3.71
CA TYR A 100 13.61 -9.13 -3.43
C TYR A 100 14.08 -8.68 -2.06
N LEU A 101 14.08 -9.57 -1.06
CA LEU A 101 14.67 -9.26 0.25
C LEU A 101 16.17 -8.96 0.10
N ALA A 102 16.90 -9.77 -0.67
CA ALA A 102 18.32 -9.56 -0.91
C ALA A 102 18.60 -8.22 -1.62
N VAL A 103 17.75 -7.83 -2.57
CA VAL A 103 17.84 -6.55 -3.27
C VAL A 103 17.49 -5.37 -2.35
N HIS A 104 16.44 -5.49 -1.53
CA HIS A 104 16.04 -4.44 -0.58
C HIS A 104 17.15 -4.07 0.41
N TYR A 105 18.02 -5.01 0.80
CA TYR A 105 19.18 -4.74 1.65
C TYR A 105 20.41 -4.20 0.89
N ASN A 106 20.36 -4.13 -0.45
CA ASN A 106 21.43 -3.64 -1.30
C ASN A 106 21.22 -2.16 -1.67
N GLN A 107 22.02 -1.28 -1.06
CA GLN A 107 21.97 0.17 -1.28
C GLN A 107 22.35 0.63 -2.70
N ASN A 108 22.87 -0.27 -3.53
CA ASN A 108 23.29 0.03 -4.91
C ASN A 108 22.32 -0.54 -5.96
N SER A 109 21.09 -0.87 -5.55
CA SER A 109 20.07 -1.39 -6.47
C SER A 109 19.00 -0.34 -6.74
N ASP A 110 18.53 -0.27 -7.99
CA ASP A 110 17.48 0.65 -8.42
C ASP A 110 16.08 0.09 -8.10
N GLY A 111 15.90 -0.41 -6.88
CA GLY A 111 14.61 -0.89 -6.41
C GLY A 111 14.58 -1.25 -4.94
N GLU A 112 13.41 -1.08 -4.33
CA GLU A 112 13.18 -1.34 -2.92
C GLU A 112 11.80 -1.99 -2.67
N ILE A 113 11.66 -2.68 -1.54
CA ILE A 113 10.35 -3.14 -1.08
C ILE A 113 9.66 -1.99 -0.36
N VAL A 114 8.49 -1.61 -0.87
CA VAL A 114 7.60 -0.62 -0.27
C VAL A 114 6.39 -1.32 0.35
N VAL A 115 5.99 -0.90 1.55
CA VAL A 115 4.82 -1.46 2.25
C VAL A 115 3.65 -0.49 2.14
N HIS A 116 2.64 -0.86 1.36
CA HIS A 116 1.42 -0.06 1.18
C HIS A 116 0.67 0.13 2.51
N GLU A 117 -0.24 1.11 2.56
CA GLU A 117 -1.00 1.44 3.76
C GLU A 117 -1.82 0.29 4.34
N CYS A 118 -2.31 -0.58 3.44
CA CYS A 118 -3.01 -1.81 3.79
C CYS A 118 -2.08 -2.94 4.25
N SER A 119 -0.78 -2.67 4.43
CA SER A 119 0.26 -3.61 4.80
C SER A 119 0.66 -4.61 3.70
N TYR A 120 0.29 -4.38 2.44
CA TYR A 120 0.73 -5.22 1.32
C TYR A 120 2.14 -4.78 0.86
N PRO A 121 3.14 -5.66 0.86
CA PRO A 121 4.46 -5.34 0.34
C PRO A 121 4.49 -5.50 -1.19
N TYR A 122 5.10 -4.54 -1.87
CA TYR A 122 5.41 -4.60 -3.29
C TYR A 122 6.86 -4.16 -3.52
N PHE A 123 7.44 -4.55 -4.65
CA PHE A 123 8.78 -4.12 -5.04
C PHE A 123 8.63 -3.00 -6.06
N ASP A 124 9.24 -1.86 -5.79
CA ASP A 124 9.30 -0.75 -6.74
C ASP A 124 10.62 -0.82 -7.50
N SER A 125 10.56 -0.87 -8.83
CA SER A 125 11.73 -1.07 -9.69
C SER A 125 11.82 0.00 -10.75
N LEU A 126 13.01 0.56 -10.96
CA LEU A 126 13.22 1.49 -12.06
C LEU A 126 13.21 0.77 -13.42
N LYS A 127 12.44 1.29 -14.38
CA LYS A 127 12.34 0.76 -15.74
C LYS A 127 12.71 1.81 -16.77
N LEU A 128 13.46 1.39 -17.77
CA LEU A 128 13.85 2.20 -18.92
C LEU A 128 13.03 1.79 -20.14
N THR A 129 12.29 2.73 -20.73
CA THR A 129 11.65 2.54 -22.03
C THR A 129 12.31 3.46 -23.06
N VAL A 130 12.44 2.98 -24.29
CA VAL A 130 12.96 3.78 -25.40
C VAL A 130 11.82 4.03 -26.36
N ASN A 131 11.51 5.29 -26.63
CA ASN A 131 10.47 5.66 -27.56
C ASN A 131 10.91 5.41 -29.03
N ARG A 132 9.98 5.58 -29.97
CA ARG A 132 10.25 5.41 -31.42
C ARG A 132 11.29 6.40 -31.99
N TYR A 133 11.61 7.47 -31.26
CA TYR A 133 12.59 8.48 -31.62
C TYR A 133 13.98 8.20 -31.02
N GLY A 134 14.13 7.12 -30.22
CA GLY A 134 15.39 6.74 -29.59
C GLY A 134 15.65 7.44 -28.26
N GLU A 135 14.67 8.15 -27.70
CA GLU A 135 14.77 8.80 -26.39
C GLU A 135 14.40 7.80 -25.30
N SER A 136 15.17 7.76 -24.21
CA SER A 136 14.89 6.93 -23.04
C SER A 136 14.09 7.69 -22.00
N ALA A 137 13.02 7.08 -21.49
CA ALA A 137 12.27 7.53 -20.33
C ALA A 137 12.47 6.54 -19.18
N GLU A 138 12.67 7.07 -17.97
CA GLU A 138 12.79 6.28 -16.74
C GLU A 138 11.53 6.47 -15.90
N TYR A 139 10.92 5.38 -15.45
CA TYR A 139 9.79 5.43 -14.52
C TYR A 139 9.86 4.30 -13.50
N TRP A 140 9.24 4.55 -12.35
CA TRP A 140 9.09 3.57 -11.29
C TRP A 140 7.94 2.62 -11.61
N GLN A 141 8.23 1.33 -11.60
CA GLN A 141 7.27 0.28 -11.89
C GLN A 141 7.03 -0.58 -10.65
N PRO A 142 5.83 -0.56 -10.08
CA PRO A 142 5.45 -1.46 -8.99
C PRO A 142 5.26 -2.90 -9.50
N LEU A 143 5.92 -3.83 -8.82
CA LEU A 143 5.88 -5.27 -9.04
C LEU A 143 5.47 -5.99 -7.75
N THR A 144 4.83 -7.14 -7.87
CA THR A 144 4.62 -8.03 -6.74
C THR A 144 5.94 -8.64 -6.28
N CYS A 145 6.22 -8.54 -4.98
CA CYS A 145 7.41 -9.13 -4.37
C CYS A 145 7.12 -10.48 -3.67
N LEU A 146 5.90 -11.00 -3.79
CA LEU A 146 5.47 -12.22 -3.13
C LEU A 146 6.06 -13.47 -3.80
N GLN A 147 6.38 -14.48 -3.01
CA GLN A 147 6.89 -15.75 -3.51
C GLN A 147 5.91 -16.45 -4.46
N SER A 148 4.60 -16.33 -4.22
CA SER A 148 3.55 -16.96 -5.01
C SER A 148 3.25 -16.25 -6.33
N ASP A 149 3.60 -14.98 -6.45
CA ASP A 149 3.21 -14.09 -7.55
C ASP A 149 4.42 -13.30 -8.06
N ASN A 150 5.60 -13.91 -8.01
CA ASN A 150 6.92 -13.29 -8.17
C ASN A 150 7.07 -12.41 -9.43
N GLY A 151 7.18 -11.08 -9.24
CA GLY A 151 7.57 -10.12 -10.29
C GLY A 151 6.48 -9.76 -11.30
N ARG A 152 5.20 -9.96 -10.96
CA ARG A 152 4.08 -9.51 -11.78
C ARG A 152 3.88 -8.01 -11.63
N GLU A 153 3.72 -7.32 -12.75
CA GLU A 153 3.44 -5.88 -12.79
C GLU A 153 2.06 -5.57 -12.15
N ILE A 154 2.00 -4.53 -11.30
CA ILE A 154 0.80 -4.15 -10.55
C ILE A 154 0.60 -2.64 -10.45
N ASP A 155 -0.25 -2.10 -11.30
CA ASP A 155 -0.63 -0.68 -11.22
C ASP A 155 -1.56 -0.38 -10.03
N LYS A 156 -2.24 -1.42 -9.50
CA LYS A 156 -3.13 -1.32 -8.33
C LYS A 156 -2.74 -2.32 -7.27
N CYS A 157 -2.79 -1.89 -6.01
CA CYS A 157 -2.52 -2.72 -4.85
C CYS A 157 -3.45 -3.94 -4.82
N PRO A 158 -2.94 -5.19 -4.96
CA PRO A 158 -3.78 -6.38 -5.00
C PRO A 158 -4.63 -6.61 -3.74
N ASN A 159 -4.22 -6.05 -2.61
CA ASN A 159 -4.92 -6.21 -1.33
C ASN A 159 -6.08 -5.23 -1.12
N CYS A 160 -6.05 -4.03 -1.72
CA CYS A 160 -7.08 -3.01 -1.46
C CYS A 160 -7.55 -2.22 -2.69
N GLY A 161 -6.93 -2.41 -3.85
CA GLY A 161 -7.31 -1.77 -5.11
C GLY A 161 -6.84 -0.33 -5.30
N TYR A 162 -6.07 0.23 -4.36
CA TYR A 162 -5.50 1.58 -4.46
C TYR A 162 -4.50 1.67 -5.62
N SER A 163 -4.48 2.80 -6.35
CA SER A 163 -3.52 3.02 -7.44
C SER A 163 -2.11 3.17 -6.87
N LEU A 164 -1.16 2.37 -7.34
CA LEU A 164 0.24 2.43 -6.91
C LEU A 164 1.09 3.33 -7.82
N ILE A 165 0.56 3.68 -8.98
CA ILE A 165 1.13 4.67 -9.87
C ILE A 165 0.46 6.01 -9.58
N ASP A 166 1.27 7.05 -9.44
CA ASP A 166 0.78 8.41 -9.42
C ASP A 166 0.36 8.76 -10.85
N ASP A 167 -0.94 8.97 -11.08
CA ASP A 167 -1.49 9.45 -12.36
C ASP A 167 -1.12 10.94 -12.60
N GLN A 168 0.04 11.41 -12.10
CA GLN A 168 0.50 12.80 -12.16
C GLN A 168 0.80 13.30 -13.58
N ASP A 169 0.54 12.49 -14.61
CA ASP A 169 0.58 12.89 -16.01
C ASP A 169 -0.83 13.22 -16.60
N GLU A 170 -1.90 13.19 -15.79
CA GLU A 170 -3.25 13.67 -16.20
C GLU A 170 -3.68 14.97 -15.47
N GLU A 171 -2.74 15.79 -15.00
CA GLU A 171 -2.98 17.23 -14.96
C GLU A 171 -2.58 17.77 -16.33
N ASP A 172 -3.55 17.88 -17.25
CA ASP A 172 -3.40 18.57 -18.54
C ASP A 172 -2.65 19.91 -18.31
N GLU A 173 -1.33 19.96 -18.59
CA GLU A 173 -0.50 21.18 -18.50
C GLU A 173 -1.10 22.35 -19.32
N ASP A 174 -2.00 22.03 -20.25
CA ASP A 174 -2.72 22.97 -21.10
C ASP A 174 -4.06 23.47 -20.53
N THR A 175 -4.51 23.03 -19.34
CA THR A 175 -5.73 23.57 -18.73
C THR A 175 -5.46 24.98 -18.18
N PRO A 176 -6.12 26.04 -18.69
CA PRO A 176 -5.94 27.36 -18.12
C PRO A 176 -6.41 27.40 -16.67
N VAL A 177 -5.64 28.06 -15.81
CA VAL A 177 -5.92 28.18 -14.36
C VAL A 177 -7.36 28.62 -14.06
N ALA A 178 -7.92 29.50 -14.90
CA ALA A 178 -9.30 29.99 -14.77
C ALA A 178 -10.38 28.93 -15.01
N CYS A 179 -10.02 27.78 -15.59
CA CYS A 179 -10.95 26.70 -15.98
C CYS A 179 -10.82 25.44 -15.12
N ILE A 180 -9.85 25.37 -14.22
CA ILE A 180 -9.65 24.22 -13.32
C ILE A 180 -10.90 24.03 -12.45
N GLY A 181 -11.59 22.89 -12.63
CA GLY A 181 -12.80 22.55 -11.89
C GLY A 181 -14.11 23.15 -12.42
N CYS A 182 -14.10 23.80 -13.59
CA CYS A 182 -15.30 24.34 -14.22
C CYS A 182 -16.13 23.24 -14.92
N SER A 183 -17.45 23.19 -14.69
CA SER A 183 -18.38 22.27 -15.36
C SER A 183 -18.45 22.44 -16.88
N ASN A 184 -18.02 23.60 -17.39
CA ASN A 184 -18.02 23.89 -18.82
C ASN A 184 -16.69 23.50 -19.50
N TYR A 185 -15.67 23.06 -18.75
CA TYR A 185 -14.39 22.63 -19.30
C TYR A 185 -14.58 21.42 -20.23
N HIS A 186 -13.94 21.48 -21.40
CA HIS A 186 -14.02 20.48 -22.46
C HIS A 186 -12.65 19.88 -22.76
N GLY A 187 -11.61 20.72 -22.89
CA GLY A 187 -10.21 20.30 -22.95
C GLY A 187 -9.74 19.57 -24.23
N GLU A 188 -10.62 19.22 -25.16
CA GLU A 188 -10.26 18.38 -26.31
C GLU A 188 -9.64 19.14 -27.51
N LEU A 189 -8.72 18.47 -28.20
CA LEU A 189 -8.11 18.91 -29.46
C LEU A 189 -8.91 18.50 -30.69
N TYR A 190 -9.26 19.47 -31.53
CA TYR A 190 -9.95 19.27 -32.81
C TYR A 190 -9.03 19.70 -33.96
N GLY A 191 -8.23 18.74 -34.45
CA GLY A 191 -7.21 19.03 -35.46
C GLY A 191 -6.09 19.89 -34.85
N ASP A 192 -5.91 21.11 -35.36
CA ASP A 192 -4.88 22.05 -34.89
C ASP A 192 -5.40 23.07 -33.85
N ALA A 193 -6.66 22.96 -33.42
CA ALA A 193 -7.28 23.88 -32.46
C ALA A 193 -7.79 23.13 -31.22
N GLN A 194 -7.31 23.55 -30.04
CA GLN A 194 -7.81 23.07 -28.75
C GLN A 194 -9.05 23.87 -28.37
N LEU A 195 -10.13 23.16 -28.00
CA LEU A 195 -11.35 23.76 -27.47
C LEU A 195 -11.37 23.59 -25.96
N ILE A 196 -11.08 24.67 -25.25
CA ILE A 196 -10.89 24.65 -23.80
C ILE A 196 -12.21 24.50 -23.06
N CYS A 197 -13.24 25.28 -23.39
CA CYS A 197 -14.56 25.15 -22.78
C CYS A 197 -15.66 25.63 -23.74
N ALA A 198 -16.92 25.25 -23.46
CA ALA A 198 -18.06 25.60 -24.32
C ALA A 198 -18.34 27.11 -24.41
N ILE A 199 -17.91 27.88 -23.40
CA ILE A 199 -18.16 29.34 -23.30
C ILE A 199 -16.97 30.16 -23.83
N HIS A 200 -15.75 29.71 -23.52
CA HIS A 200 -14.47 30.32 -23.92
C HIS A 200 -13.64 29.28 -24.70
N PRO A 201 -13.86 29.16 -26.03
CA PRO A 201 -13.21 28.14 -26.87
C PRO A 201 -11.68 28.11 -26.78
N TYR A 202 -11.04 29.26 -26.51
CA TYR A 202 -9.59 29.39 -26.41
C TYR A 202 -9.12 29.67 -24.97
N GLY A 203 -9.99 29.43 -23.97
CA GLY A 203 -9.74 29.74 -22.58
C GLY A 203 -10.11 31.18 -22.20
N CYS A 204 -10.36 31.38 -20.91
CA CYS A 204 -10.58 32.72 -20.37
C CYS A 204 -9.24 33.44 -20.22
N SER A 205 -9.14 34.68 -20.70
CA SER A 205 -7.93 35.49 -20.59
C SER A 205 -7.69 36.08 -19.18
N ASP A 206 -8.72 36.05 -18.34
CA ASP A 206 -8.67 36.58 -16.98
C ASP A 206 -8.25 35.50 -15.98
N GLN A 207 -7.78 35.91 -14.80
CA GLN A 207 -7.37 34.97 -13.73
C GLN A 207 -8.54 34.14 -13.17
N ILE A 208 -9.77 34.60 -13.35
CA ILE A 208 -10.99 33.94 -12.87
C ILE A 208 -11.99 33.96 -14.02
N CYS A 209 -12.55 32.80 -14.36
CA CYS A 209 -13.58 32.70 -15.38
C CYS A 209 -14.87 33.38 -14.88
N PRO A 210 -15.45 34.36 -15.60
CA PRO A 210 -16.71 34.99 -15.20
C PRO A 210 -17.90 34.03 -15.30
N ASP A 211 -17.77 32.96 -16.10
CA ASP A 211 -18.76 31.91 -16.34
C ASP A 211 -18.39 30.60 -15.63
N PHE A 212 -17.64 30.69 -14.52
CA PHE A 212 -17.24 29.53 -13.74
C PHE A 212 -18.46 28.88 -13.07
N GLU A 213 -18.80 27.69 -13.52
CA GLU A 213 -19.80 26.83 -12.88
C GLU A 213 -19.05 25.71 -12.15
N ASP A 214 -19.26 25.57 -10.83
CA ASP A 214 -18.64 24.50 -10.04
C ASP A 214 -19.59 23.29 -10.04
N ASN A 215 -19.06 22.09 -10.24
CA ASN A 215 -19.84 20.84 -10.21
C ASN A 215 -20.32 20.44 -8.80
N LYS A 216 -20.24 21.33 -7.80
CA LYS A 216 -20.63 21.07 -6.40
C LYS A 216 -22.13 21.03 -6.11
N ASN A 217 -22.99 20.94 -7.12
CA ASN A 217 -24.42 20.69 -6.93
C ASN A 217 -24.97 19.69 -7.97
N ALA A 218 -24.61 18.40 -7.85
CA ALA A 218 -25.43 17.25 -8.23
C ALA A 218 -24.90 15.96 -7.55
#